data_AF-A0A935WJ36-F1
#
_entry.id   AF-A0A935WJ36-F1
#
_cell.length_a   1.000
_cell.length_b   1.000
_cell.length_c   1.000
_cell.angle_alpha   90.00
_cell.angle_beta   90.00
_cell.angle_gamma   90.00
#
_symmetry.space_group_name_H-M   'P 1'
#
loop_
_entity.id
_entity.type
_entity.pdbx_description
1 polymer ?
#
loop_
_entity_poly.entity_id
_entity_poly.type
_entity_poly.pdbx_seq_one_letter_code
_entity_poly.pdbx_strand_id
1 'polypeptide(L)'
;MPDAAPPTYEAWLDWVFTGPPPSSDDLWDEAAGRPAAWPLTYCTRLFGAPGFLRTAYSDAQVREGLWGLPNAWELPALLWPDELPWDHRKACLEAMYTLFTDLFALNDYEGTCFMWWDMLRWFDRTCDPRVPALMAQVLDRILRLPDEECQHAALHGLGHLPEAHRTAPLAAYLTRTQLAPEVRAYAERALAGKVL
;
A
#
# COMPACT_ATOMS: atom_id res chain seq x y z
N MET A 1 -16.94 -10.29 28.06
CA MET A 1 -16.17 -9.10 28.46
C MET A 1 -16.68 -7.94 27.62
N PRO A 2 -16.79 -6.70 28.13
CA PRO A 2 -17.17 -5.59 27.27
C PRO A 2 -16.13 -5.40 26.17
N ASP A 3 -16.58 -5.23 24.93
CA ASP A 3 -15.74 -4.92 23.78
C ASP A 3 -14.89 -3.68 24.10
N ALA A 4 -13.58 -3.84 24.23
CA ALA A 4 -12.68 -2.70 24.37
C ALA A 4 -12.81 -1.83 23.11
N ALA A 5 -13.12 -0.55 23.28
CA ALA A 5 -13.17 0.41 22.19
C ALA A 5 -11.81 0.47 21.47
N PRO A 6 -11.77 0.69 20.14
CA PRO A 6 -10.52 0.87 19.43
C PRO A 6 -9.74 2.08 19.98
N PRO A 7 -8.40 2.09 19.84
CA PRO A 7 -7.60 3.29 20.14
C PRO A 7 -8.09 4.47 19.30
N THR A 8 -7.77 5.70 19.70
CA THR A 8 -8.00 6.87 18.85
C THR A 8 -7.07 6.85 17.63
N TYR A 9 -7.45 7.59 16.59
CA TYR A 9 -6.62 7.72 15.40
C TYR A 9 -5.26 8.35 15.72
N GLU A 10 -5.24 9.33 16.62
CA GLU A 10 -4.04 10.05 17.03
C GLU A 10 -3.10 9.14 17.83
N ALA A 11 -3.62 8.32 18.75
CA ALA A 11 -2.82 7.33 19.46
C ALA A 11 -2.25 6.27 18.50
N TRP A 12 -3.04 5.85 17.50
CA TRP A 12 -2.58 4.93 16.46
C TRP A 12 -1.46 5.54 15.61
N LEU A 13 -1.57 6.81 15.22
CA LEU A 13 -0.51 7.50 14.48
C LEU A 13 0.79 7.57 15.27
N ASP A 14 0.71 7.88 16.56
CA ASP A 14 1.89 7.91 17.43
C ASP A 14 2.57 6.53 17.49
N TRP A 15 1.81 5.45 17.55
CA TRP A 15 2.38 4.09 17.46
C TRP A 15 2.96 3.75 16.10
N VAL A 16 2.40 4.26 15.01
CA VAL A 16 2.96 4.02 13.67
C VAL A 16 4.28 4.78 13.48
N PHE A 17 4.37 6.03 13.92
CA PHE A 17 5.44 6.94 13.53
C PHE A 17 6.43 7.31 14.64
N THR A 18 6.19 6.94 15.91
CA THR A 18 7.06 7.35 17.03
C THR A 18 7.51 6.22 17.96
N GLY A 19 6.88 5.05 17.92
CA GLY A 19 7.20 3.93 18.78
C GLY A 19 6.98 2.58 18.10
N PRO A 20 7.32 1.46 18.75
CA PRO A 20 6.87 0.17 18.28
C PRO A 20 5.33 0.09 18.42
N PRO A 21 4.64 -0.63 17.52
CA PRO A 21 3.24 -0.96 17.77
C PRO A 21 3.11 -1.69 19.12
N PRO A 22 1.96 -1.61 19.81
CA PRO A 22 1.66 -2.53 20.90
C PRO A 22 1.84 -3.99 20.41
N SER A 23 2.05 -4.92 21.33
CA SER A 23 2.23 -6.33 20.92
C SER A 23 1.03 -6.79 20.08
N SER A 24 1.25 -7.73 19.16
CA SER A 24 0.18 -8.33 18.35
C SER A 24 -0.97 -8.79 19.24
N ASP A 25 -0.64 -9.35 20.39
CA ASP A 25 -1.59 -9.92 21.32
C ASP A 25 -2.44 -8.81 21.99
N ASP A 26 -1.87 -7.62 22.23
CA ASP A 26 -2.60 -6.44 22.77
C ASP A 26 -3.54 -5.80 21.73
N LEU A 27 -3.22 -5.94 20.44
CA LEU A 27 -3.99 -5.40 19.32
C LEU A 27 -5.06 -6.37 18.81
N TRP A 28 -4.76 -7.68 18.85
CA TRP A 28 -5.49 -8.74 18.17
C TRP A 28 -6.01 -9.85 19.11
N ASP A 29 -5.35 -10.20 20.23
CA ASP A 29 -5.71 -11.38 21.06
C ASP A 29 -6.81 -11.15 22.11
N GLU A 30 -7.17 -9.90 22.44
CA GLU A 30 -8.42 -9.63 23.17
C GLU A 30 -9.65 -9.46 22.23
N ALA A 31 -9.48 -9.63 20.91
CA ALA A 31 -10.49 -9.26 19.91
C ALA A 31 -11.51 -10.36 19.58
N ALA A 32 -12.09 -11.01 20.60
CA ALA A 32 -13.41 -11.62 20.46
C ALA A 32 -14.56 -10.57 20.41
N GLY A 33 -14.24 -9.30 20.12
CA GLY A 33 -15.14 -8.15 20.30
C GLY A 33 -14.76 -6.83 19.61
N ARG A 34 -13.63 -6.71 18.90
CA ARG A 34 -13.28 -5.46 18.19
C ARG A 34 -13.82 -5.48 16.76
N PRO A 35 -14.37 -4.37 16.22
CA PRO A 35 -14.67 -4.31 14.79
C PRO A 35 -13.35 -4.34 14.02
N ALA A 36 -13.00 -5.47 13.40
CA ALA A 36 -11.76 -5.66 12.63
C ALA A 36 -11.53 -4.61 11.52
N ALA A 37 -12.53 -3.79 11.20
CA ALA A 37 -12.46 -2.72 10.21
C ALA A 37 -11.70 -1.45 10.68
N TRP A 38 -11.45 -1.25 11.98
CA TRP A 38 -10.86 0.02 12.45
C TRP A 38 -9.42 0.27 11.95
N PRO A 39 -8.49 -0.71 11.88
CA PRO A 39 -7.14 -0.45 11.37
C PRO A 39 -7.19 -0.06 9.90
N LEU A 40 -8.05 -0.72 9.13
CA LEU A 40 -8.28 -0.41 7.72
C LEU A 40 -8.89 1.00 7.54
N THR A 41 -9.79 1.40 8.43
CA THR A 41 -10.36 2.76 8.44
C THR A 41 -9.27 3.81 8.71
N TYR A 42 -8.35 3.54 9.62
CA TYR A 42 -7.25 4.45 9.96
C TYR A 42 -6.20 4.52 8.86
N CYS A 43 -5.87 3.38 8.24
CA CYS A 43 -5.05 3.32 7.03
C CYS A 43 -5.70 4.16 5.91
N THR A 44 -7.01 3.99 5.68
CA THR A 44 -7.74 4.77 4.67
C THR A 44 -7.67 6.27 4.95
N ARG A 45 -7.87 6.68 6.21
CA ARG A 45 -7.76 8.10 6.63
C ARG A 45 -6.35 8.64 6.42
N LEU A 46 -5.32 7.88 6.78
CA LEU A 46 -3.92 8.24 6.60
C LEU A 46 -3.57 8.40 5.11
N PHE A 47 -3.88 7.39 4.30
CA PHE A 47 -3.53 7.38 2.89
C PHE A 47 -4.32 8.43 2.09
N GLY A 48 -5.54 8.75 2.51
CA GLY A 48 -6.38 9.76 1.88
C GLY A 48 -5.96 11.20 2.18
N ALA A 49 -5.11 11.43 3.18
CA ALA A 49 -4.63 12.77 3.54
C ALA A 49 -3.22 12.69 4.19
N PRO A 50 -2.19 12.21 3.49
CA PRO A 50 -0.88 11.93 4.08
C PRO A 50 -0.02 13.18 4.26
N GLY A 51 -0.43 14.32 3.68
CA GLY A 51 0.41 15.51 3.57
C GLY A 51 0.88 16.09 4.92
N PHE A 52 0.14 15.87 6.00
CA PHE A 52 0.53 16.31 7.34
C PHE A 52 1.79 15.62 7.86
N LEU A 53 2.08 14.39 7.38
CA LEU A 53 3.24 13.61 7.83
C LEU A 53 4.56 14.37 7.63
N ARG A 54 4.68 15.12 6.53
CA ARG A 54 5.88 15.93 6.21
C ARG A 54 6.15 17.08 7.18
N THR A 55 5.15 17.45 7.98
CA THR A 55 5.26 18.55 8.96
C THR A 55 5.19 18.06 10.40
N ALA A 56 4.53 16.93 10.64
CA ALA A 56 4.32 16.37 11.98
C ALA A 56 5.45 15.43 12.42
N TYR A 57 6.15 14.79 11.47
CA TYR A 57 7.18 13.80 11.75
C TYR A 57 8.46 14.08 10.96
N SER A 58 9.60 13.59 11.45
CA SER A 58 10.85 13.59 10.69
C SER A 58 10.80 12.57 9.55
N ASP A 59 11.64 12.75 8.52
CA ASP A 59 11.69 11.83 7.39
C ASP A 59 12.02 10.39 7.81
N ALA A 60 12.90 10.21 8.80
CA ALA A 60 13.22 8.90 9.37
C ALA A 60 11.99 8.23 10.00
N GLN A 61 11.19 8.99 10.74
CA GLN A 61 9.95 8.49 11.34
C GLN A 61 8.91 8.12 10.28
N VAL A 62 8.72 8.96 9.26
CA VAL A 62 7.79 8.68 8.16
C VAL A 62 8.22 7.42 7.41
N ARG A 63 9.53 7.30 7.09
CA ARG A 63 10.11 6.10 6.47
C ARG A 63 9.83 4.85 7.30
N GLU A 64 10.22 4.86 8.58
CA GLU A 64 10.08 3.70 9.47
C GLU A 64 8.62 3.31 9.68
N GLY A 65 7.74 4.29 9.87
CA GLY A 65 6.32 4.05 10.04
C GLY A 65 5.68 3.44 8.80
N LEU A 66 5.92 4.00 7.62
CA LEU A 66 5.38 3.46 6.36
C LEU A 66 5.99 2.09 6.00
N TRP A 67 7.26 1.87 6.35
CA TRP A 67 7.89 0.56 6.18
C TRP A 67 7.27 -0.50 7.09
N GLY A 68 7.04 -0.17 8.36
CA GLY A 68 6.46 -1.11 9.32
C GLY A 68 4.97 -1.37 9.09
N LEU A 69 4.23 -0.36 8.59
CA LEU A 69 2.77 -0.33 8.64
C LEU A 69 2.08 -1.57 8.03
N PRO A 70 2.39 -2.01 6.80
CA PRO A 70 1.65 -3.13 6.21
C PRO A 70 1.74 -4.42 7.03
N ASN A 71 2.90 -4.72 7.59
CA ASN A 71 3.13 -5.95 8.37
C ASN A 71 2.65 -5.79 9.81
N ALA A 72 2.99 -4.68 10.47
CA ALA A 72 2.61 -4.42 11.85
C ALA A 72 1.09 -4.35 12.06
N TRP A 73 0.34 -3.99 11.02
CA TRP A 73 -1.11 -3.84 11.05
C TRP A 73 -1.84 -4.85 10.17
N GLU A 74 -1.15 -5.92 9.75
CA GLU A 74 -1.69 -7.02 8.95
C GLU A 74 -2.53 -6.57 7.74
N LEU A 75 -2.14 -5.45 7.13
CA LEU A 75 -2.91 -4.80 6.07
C LEU A 75 -3.21 -5.74 4.88
N PRO A 76 -2.30 -6.65 4.46
CA PRO A 76 -2.64 -7.66 3.46
C PRO A 76 -3.81 -8.57 3.89
N ALA A 77 -3.85 -9.01 5.16
CA ALA A 77 -4.92 -9.86 5.68
C ALA A 77 -6.26 -9.12 5.80
N LEU A 78 -6.24 -7.79 5.92
CA LEU A 78 -7.45 -6.96 5.91
C LEU A 78 -7.96 -6.66 4.48
N LEU A 79 -7.07 -6.70 3.48
CA LEU A 79 -7.38 -6.30 2.10
C LEU A 79 -7.76 -7.48 1.20
N TRP A 80 -6.98 -8.57 1.23
CA TRP A 80 -7.06 -9.64 0.23
C TRP A 80 -8.18 -10.64 0.46
N PRO A 81 -8.42 -11.15 1.69
CA PRO A 81 -9.57 -12.00 2.00
C PRO A 81 -10.91 -11.26 1.90
N ASP A 82 -12.00 -11.99 1.64
CA ASP A 82 -13.37 -11.46 1.59
C ASP A 82 -14.05 -11.48 2.98
N GLU A 83 -13.32 -11.07 4.01
CA GLU A 83 -13.81 -11.05 5.40
C GLU A 83 -14.41 -9.69 5.78
N LEU A 84 -13.84 -8.60 5.27
CA LEU A 84 -14.34 -7.25 5.48
C LEU A 84 -15.19 -6.78 4.30
N PRO A 85 -16.19 -5.90 4.52
CA PRO A 85 -17.02 -5.36 3.44
C PRO A 85 -16.17 -4.70 2.35
N TRP A 86 -16.49 -5.01 1.09
CA TRP A 86 -15.74 -4.55 -0.07
C TRP A 86 -15.52 -3.03 -0.08
N ASP A 87 -16.51 -2.23 0.30
CA ASP A 87 -16.40 -0.76 0.26
C ASP A 87 -15.29 -0.22 1.18
N HIS A 88 -15.01 -0.89 2.31
CA HIS A 88 -13.91 -0.49 3.20
C HIS A 88 -12.55 -0.81 2.56
N ARG A 89 -12.42 -2.01 2.00
CA ARG A 89 -11.19 -2.47 1.33
C ARG A 89 -10.90 -1.65 0.07
N LYS A 90 -11.94 -1.38 -0.71
CA LYS A 90 -11.91 -0.51 -1.88
C LYS A 90 -11.44 0.90 -1.51
N ALA A 91 -12.03 1.53 -0.50
CA ALA A 91 -11.66 2.88 -0.09
C ALA A 91 -10.19 2.97 0.32
N CYS A 92 -9.68 1.98 1.05
CA CYS A 92 -8.27 1.92 1.43
C CYS A 92 -7.35 1.79 0.21
N LEU A 93 -7.67 0.90 -0.73
CA LEU A 93 -6.90 0.71 -1.97
C LEU A 93 -6.88 1.98 -2.83
N GLU A 94 -8.03 2.64 -2.99
CA GLU A 94 -8.13 3.90 -3.73
C GLU A 94 -7.34 5.03 -3.07
N ALA A 95 -7.36 5.09 -1.72
CA ALA A 95 -6.63 6.09 -0.96
C ALA A 95 -5.10 5.97 -1.10
N MET A 96 -4.57 4.78 -1.43
CA MET A 96 -3.14 4.62 -1.71
C MET A 96 -2.67 5.46 -2.90
N TYR A 97 -3.55 5.81 -3.86
CA TYR A 97 -3.16 6.76 -4.90
C TYR A 97 -2.76 8.12 -4.31
N THR A 98 -3.54 8.63 -3.34
CA THR A 98 -3.26 9.89 -2.66
C THR A 98 -1.99 9.80 -1.82
N LEU A 99 -1.72 8.64 -1.21
CA LEU A 99 -0.43 8.36 -0.55
C LEU A 99 0.75 8.58 -1.52
N PHE A 100 0.63 8.12 -2.76
CA PHE A 100 1.68 8.32 -3.76
C PHE A 100 1.77 9.78 -4.24
N THR A 101 0.65 10.45 -4.53
CA THR A 101 0.69 11.82 -5.07
C THR A 101 1.10 12.87 -4.06
N ASP A 102 0.64 12.75 -2.82
CA ASP A 102 0.74 13.81 -1.82
C ASP A 102 1.89 13.57 -0.84
N LEU A 103 2.56 12.42 -0.93
CA LEU A 103 3.70 12.06 -0.09
C LEU A 103 4.89 11.54 -0.90
N PHE A 104 4.77 10.35 -1.52
CA PHE A 104 5.94 9.71 -2.15
C PHE A 104 6.47 10.48 -3.37
N ALA A 105 5.61 11.11 -4.17
CA ALA A 105 6.04 11.93 -5.30
C ALA A 105 6.71 13.25 -4.87
N LEU A 106 6.68 13.58 -3.57
CA LEU A 106 7.20 14.84 -3.04
C LEU A 106 8.46 14.66 -2.18
N ASN A 107 8.74 13.42 -1.74
CA ASN A 107 9.94 13.10 -0.99
C ASN A 107 10.30 11.62 -1.18
N ASP A 108 11.58 11.35 -1.43
CA ASP A 108 12.08 9.98 -1.43
C ASP A 108 12.30 9.52 0.02
N TYR A 109 11.58 8.48 0.41
CA TYR A 109 11.74 7.83 1.71
C TYR A 109 12.59 6.57 1.56
N GLU A 110 13.76 6.70 0.94
CA GLU A 110 14.75 5.64 0.73
C GLU A 110 14.14 4.38 0.08
N GLY A 111 13.35 4.55 -0.99
CA GLY A 111 12.72 3.43 -1.69
C GLY A 111 11.55 2.76 -0.98
N THR A 112 11.02 3.36 0.10
CA THR A 112 9.83 2.83 0.80
C THR A 112 8.63 2.67 -0.14
N CYS A 113 8.45 3.58 -1.11
CA CYS A 113 7.35 3.49 -2.09
C CYS A 113 7.47 2.25 -2.99
N PHE A 114 8.69 1.82 -3.32
CA PHE A 114 8.97 0.63 -4.10
C PHE A 114 8.64 -0.64 -3.29
N MET A 115 9.14 -0.71 -2.06
CA MET A 115 8.94 -1.84 -1.16
C MET A 115 7.51 -1.95 -0.63
N TRP A 116 6.75 -0.85 -0.65
CA TRP A 116 5.33 -0.81 -0.28
C TRP A 116 4.54 -1.95 -0.91
N TRP A 117 4.77 -2.19 -2.20
CA TRP A 117 4.04 -3.21 -2.95
C TRP A 117 4.49 -4.62 -2.62
N ASP A 118 5.75 -4.84 -2.22
CA ASP A 118 6.24 -6.12 -1.72
C ASP A 118 5.57 -6.51 -0.41
N MET A 119 5.42 -5.54 0.50
CA MET A 119 4.80 -5.74 1.80
C MET A 119 3.29 -5.93 1.71
N LEU A 120 2.65 -5.45 0.64
CA LEU A 120 1.22 -5.63 0.36
C LEU A 120 0.87 -6.93 -0.39
N ARG A 121 1.86 -7.76 -0.72
CA ARG A 121 1.63 -8.99 -1.50
C ARG A 121 0.82 -10.01 -0.73
N TRP A 122 0.08 -10.81 -1.48
CA TRP A 122 -0.65 -11.96 -0.97
C TRP A 122 -0.24 -13.22 -1.71
N PHE A 123 0.02 -14.27 -0.94
CA PHE A 123 0.52 -15.54 -1.46
C PHE A 123 -0.50 -16.68 -1.36
N ASP A 124 -1.57 -16.49 -0.59
CA ASP A 124 -2.65 -17.48 -0.50
C ASP A 124 -3.54 -17.42 -1.75
N ARG A 125 -4.08 -18.58 -2.12
CA ARG A 125 -4.98 -18.78 -3.26
C ARG A 125 -6.41 -18.32 -2.97
N THR A 126 -6.77 -18.15 -1.71
CA THR A 126 -8.06 -17.63 -1.24
C THR A 126 -8.01 -16.10 -1.15
N CYS A 127 -8.20 -15.43 -2.29
CA CYS A 127 -8.33 -13.97 -2.31
C CYS A 127 -9.53 -13.52 -3.14
N ASP A 128 -10.05 -12.36 -2.79
CA ASP A 128 -11.10 -11.70 -3.54
C ASP A 128 -10.54 -11.16 -4.87
N PRO A 129 -11.05 -11.62 -6.04
CA PRO A 129 -10.53 -11.21 -7.34
C PRO A 129 -10.72 -9.72 -7.63
N ARG A 130 -11.56 -9.01 -6.86
CA ARG A 130 -11.73 -7.54 -6.97
C ARG A 130 -10.47 -6.78 -6.53
N VAL A 131 -9.68 -7.34 -5.62
CA VAL A 131 -8.47 -6.69 -5.06
C VAL A 131 -7.38 -6.50 -6.12
N PRO A 132 -6.87 -7.54 -6.82
CA PRO A 132 -5.84 -7.34 -7.85
C PRO A 132 -6.35 -6.49 -9.02
N ALA A 133 -7.65 -6.57 -9.35
CA ALA A 133 -8.25 -5.73 -10.37
C ALA A 133 -8.23 -4.23 -10.00
N LEU A 134 -8.55 -3.89 -8.75
CA LEU A 134 -8.50 -2.51 -8.27
C LEU A 134 -7.07 -2.02 -8.05
N MET A 135 -6.19 -2.86 -7.50
CA MET A 135 -4.76 -2.55 -7.35
C MET A 135 -4.14 -2.19 -8.71
N ALA A 136 -4.43 -2.95 -9.78
CA ALA A 136 -3.95 -2.63 -11.12
C ALA A 136 -4.43 -1.25 -11.61
N GLN A 137 -5.67 -0.85 -11.30
CA GLN A 137 -6.18 0.48 -11.66
C GLN A 137 -5.46 1.59 -10.89
N VAL A 138 -5.21 1.38 -9.59
CA VAL A 138 -4.45 2.33 -8.76
C VAL A 138 -3.01 2.45 -9.25
N LEU A 139 -2.35 1.33 -9.51
CA LEU A 139 -0.99 1.28 -10.04
C LEU A 139 -0.89 1.91 -11.44
N ASP A 140 -1.85 1.69 -12.34
CA ASP A 140 -1.87 2.36 -13.66
C ASP A 140 -1.98 3.89 -13.51
N ARG A 141 -2.71 4.38 -12.51
CA ARG A 141 -2.76 5.82 -12.20
C ARG A 141 -1.42 6.33 -11.66
N ILE A 142 -0.76 5.58 -10.77
CA ILE A 142 0.57 5.94 -10.24
C ILE A 142 1.62 5.94 -11.36
N LEU A 143 1.55 4.98 -12.29
CA LEU A 143 2.45 4.87 -13.44
C LEU A 143 2.35 6.05 -14.43
N ARG A 144 1.30 6.87 -14.32
CA ARG A 144 1.09 8.10 -15.09
C ARG A 144 1.60 9.36 -14.39
N LEU A 145 2.03 9.25 -13.13
CA LEU A 145 2.68 10.37 -12.43
C LEU A 145 4.00 10.74 -13.12
N PRO A 146 4.42 12.01 -13.08
CA PRO A 146 5.69 12.43 -13.66
C PRO A 146 6.91 11.95 -12.84
N ASP A 147 6.70 11.56 -11.59
CA ASP A 147 7.76 11.12 -10.68
C ASP A 147 8.29 9.72 -11.03
N GLU A 148 9.61 9.61 -11.19
CA GLU A 148 10.27 8.38 -11.66
C GLU A 148 10.25 7.26 -10.61
N GLU A 149 10.43 7.59 -9.34
CA GLU A 149 10.39 6.61 -8.24
C GLU A 149 8.97 6.02 -8.07
N CYS A 150 7.93 6.86 -8.14
CA CYS A 150 6.54 6.40 -8.16
C CYS A 150 6.25 5.52 -9.38
N GLN A 151 6.75 5.88 -10.57
CA GLN A 151 6.62 5.02 -11.76
C GLN A 151 7.32 3.68 -11.54
N HIS A 152 8.54 3.67 -11.01
CA HIS A 152 9.31 2.47 -10.75
C HIS A 152 8.61 1.56 -9.72
N ALA A 153 8.10 2.13 -8.64
CA ALA A 153 7.26 1.44 -7.66
C ALA A 153 5.99 0.85 -8.30
N ALA A 154 5.32 1.59 -9.20
CA ALA A 154 4.14 1.10 -9.89
C ALA A 154 4.46 -0.07 -10.85
N LEU A 155 5.59 -0.01 -11.57
CA LEU A 155 6.07 -1.12 -12.39
C LEU A 155 6.31 -2.37 -11.54
N HIS A 156 6.95 -2.20 -10.38
CA HIS A 156 7.21 -3.28 -9.43
C HIS A 156 5.90 -3.92 -8.93
N GLY A 157 4.97 -3.10 -8.43
CA GLY A 157 3.68 -3.55 -7.95
C GLY A 157 2.85 -4.28 -9.02
N LEU A 158 2.81 -3.76 -10.25
CA LEU A 158 2.14 -4.43 -11.38
C LEU A 158 2.76 -5.79 -11.68
N GLY A 159 4.09 -5.92 -11.56
CA GLY A 159 4.79 -7.18 -11.79
C GLY A 159 4.37 -8.31 -10.85
N HIS A 160 3.91 -7.99 -9.63
CA HIS A 160 3.42 -8.98 -8.67
C HIS A 160 1.99 -9.46 -8.95
N LEU A 161 1.20 -8.69 -9.70
CA LEU A 161 -0.19 -9.02 -9.99
C LEU A 161 -0.31 -10.17 -11.00
N PRO A 162 -1.45 -10.90 -11.00
CA PRO A 162 -1.76 -11.86 -12.06
C PRO A 162 -1.65 -11.24 -13.46
N GLU A 163 -1.24 -12.05 -14.44
CA GLU A 163 -1.02 -11.60 -15.83
C GLU A 163 -2.20 -10.80 -16.38
N ALA A 164 -3.43 -11.26 -16.13
CA ALA A 164 -4.67 -10.61 -16.60
C ALA A 164 -4.82 -9.15 -16.14
N HIS A 165 -4.16 -8.75 -15.06
CA HIS A 165 -4.26 -7.40 -14.48
C HIS A 165 -3.05 -6.51 -14.80
N ARG A 166 -1.87 -7.09 -15.08
CA ARG A 166 -0.65 -6.31 -15.35
C ARG A 166 -0.38 -6.06 -16.83
N THR A 167 -0.89 -6.91 -17.73
CA THR A 167 -0.53 -6.88 -19.16
C THR A 167 -0.90 -5.56 -19.83
N ALA A 168 -2.14 -5.09 -19.67
CA ALA A 168 -2.58 -3.87 -20.37
C ALA A 168 -1.86 -2.59 -19.90
N PRO A 169 -1.73 -2.30 -18.58
CA PRO A 169 -0.97 -1.13 -18.11
C PRO A 169 0.49 -1.14 -18.57
N LEU A 170 1.17 -2.28 -18.45
CA LEU A 170 2.60 -2.40 -18.79
C LEU A 170 2.83 -2.33 -20.30
N ALA A 171 1.99 -2.98 -21.10
CA ALA A 171 2.06 -2.86 -22.55
C ALA A 171 1.87 -1.41 -23.01
N ALA A 172 0.92 -0.67 -22.41
CA ALA A 172 0.72 0.74 -22.69
C ALA A 172 1.95 1.58 -22.30
N TYR A 173 2.55 1.32 -21.14
CA TYR A 173 3.77 2.01 -20.70
C TYR A 173 4.94 1.80 -21.66
N LEU A 174 5.13 0.57 -22.14
CA LEU A 174 6.21 0.21 -23.07
C LEU A 174 6.10 0.88 -24.45
N THR A 175 4.93 1.42 -24.80
CA THR A 175 4.76 2.23 -26.04
C THR A 175 5.44 3.60 -25.96
N ARG A 176 5.82 4.07 -24.77
CA ARG A 176 6.57 5.32 -24.60
C ARG A 176 7.92 5.22 -25.32
N THR A 177 8.22 6.22 -26.14
CA THR A 177 9.44 6.25 -26.98
C THR A 177 10.67 6.75 -26.23
N GLN A 178 10.48 7.52 -25.16
CA GLN A 178 11.54 8.15 -24.36
C GLN A 178 11.73 7.45 -23.01
N LEU A 179 11.86 6.12 -23.01
CA LEU A 179 12.23 5.36 -21.81
C LEU A 179 13.74 5.12 -21.80
N ALA A 180 14.37 5.35 -20.65
CA ALA A 180 15.74 4.89 -20.45
C ALA A 180 15.82 3.35 -20.61
N PRO A 181 16.93 2.81 -21.16
CA PRO A 181 17.05 1.37 -21.43
C PRO A 181 16.77 0.47 -20.22
N GLU A 182 17.25 0.87 -19.04
CA GLU A 182 17.07 0.17 -17.77
C GLU A 182 15.60 0.15 -17.32
N VAL A 183 14.88 1.26 -17.49
CA VAL A 183 13.45 1.36 -17.17
C VAL A 183 12.62 0.48 -18.11
N ARG A 184 12.97 0.47 -19.41
CA ARG A 184 12.34 -0.43 -20.38
C ARG A 184 12.57 -1.89 -20.01
N ALA A 185 13.81 -2.28 -19.72
CA ALA A 185 14.14 -3.65 -19.33
C ALA A 185 13.39 -4.06 -18.05
N TYR A 186 13.25 -3.16 -17.09
CA TYR A 186 12.48 -3.40 -15.88
C TYR A 186 10.98 -3.57 -16.16
N ALA A 187 10.39 -2.71 -16.99
CA ALA A 187 8.99 -2.83 -17.40
C ALA A 187 8.70 -4.14 -18.17
N GLU A 188 9.63 -4.60 -19.01
CA GLU A 188 9.54 -5.90 -19.69
C GLU A 188 9.61 -7.07 -18.70
N ARG A 189 10.49 -6.98 -17.69
CA ARG A 189 10.52 -7.96 -16.58
C ARG A 189 9.21 -7.95 -15.78
N ALA A 190 8.66 -6.77 -15.49
CA ALA A 190 7.36 -6.63 -14.84
C ALA A 190 6.24 -7.28 -15.65
N LEU A 191 6.24 -7.10 -16.98
CA LEU A 191 5.26 -7.72 -17.86
C LEU A 191 5.32 -9.24 -17.77
N ALA A 192 6.54 -9.79 -17.72
CA ALA A 192 6.79 -11.22 -17.52
C ALA A 192 6.56 -11.71 -16.07
N GLY A 193 6.27 -10.81 -15.12
CA GLY A 193 6.10 -11.15 -13.70
C GLY A 193 7.37 -11.46 -12.95
N LYS A 194 8.49 -10.88 -13.35
CA LYS A 194 9.85 -11.18 -12.87
C LYS A 194 10.50 -9.97 -12.19
N VAL A 195 9.83 -9.45 -11.16
CA VAL A 195 10.23 -8.22 -10.43
C VAL A 195 11.01 -8.46 -9.14
N LEU A 196 11.47 -9.70 -8.92
CA LEU A 196 12.36 -10.10 -7.82
C LEU A 196 13.85 -9.92 -8.17
#